data_AF-A0A0M2VGU5-F1
#
_entry.id   AF-A0A0M2VGU5-F1
#
_cell.length_a   1.000
_cell.length_b   1.000
_cell.length_c   1.000
_cell.angle_alpha   90.00
_cell.angle_beta   90.00
_cell.angle_gamma   90.00
#
_symmetry.space_group_name_H-M   'P 1'
#
loop_
_entity.id
_entity.type
_entity.pdbx_description
1 polymer ?
#
loop_
_entity_poly.entity_id
_entity_poly.type
_entity_poly.pdbx_seq_one_letter_code
_entity_poly.pdbx_strand_id
1 'polypeptide(L)'
;MKFDAHGSYQLSLRNNVIVMTVSGEWNKEAAEQAFSDIRALLPKITTSTFGKIIDARQWSLGTPEFQYFTKQALQDLVEKGLRCEAYIVLWVKVCLKKNKLDQ
;
A
#
# COMPACT_ATOMS: atom_id res chain seq x y z
N MET A 1 -13.53 -22.43 -4.83
CA MET A 1 -14.03 -21.16 -4.26
C MET A 1 -13.14 -20.05 -4.79
N LYS A 2 -13.72 -19.06 -5.47
CA LYS A 2 -13.01 -17.85 -5.87
C LYS A 2 -13.39 -16.82 -4.82
N PHE A 3 -12.44 -16.47 -3.95
CA PHE A 3 -12.66 -15.40 -2.98
C PHE A 3 -12.57 -14.10 -3.76
N ASP A 4 -13.59 -13.25 -3.67
CA ASP A 4 -13.54 -11.93 -4.28
C ASP A 4 -12.34 -11.17 -3.69
N ALA A 5 -11.73 -10.28 -4.49
CA ALA A 5 -10.70 -9.40 -3.98
C ALA A 5 -11.30 -8.64 -2.78
N HIS A 6 -10.76 -8.89 -1.60
CA HIS A 6 -11.17 -8.14 -0.42
C HIS A 6 -10.55 -6.75 -0.54
N GLY A 7 -11.35 -5.72 -0.26
CA GLY A 7 -10.92 -4.33 -0.26
C GLY A 7 -11.07 -3.64 -1.61
N SER A 8 -10.72 -2.36 -1.63
CA SER A 8 -10.80 -1.53 -2.83
C SER A 8 -9.70 -0.49 -2.83
N TYR A 9 -9.29 -0.08 -4.02
CA TYR A 9 -8.35 1.02 -4.20
C TYR A 9 -8.76 1.96 -5.31
N GLN A 10 -8.19 3.15 -5.25
CA GLN A 10 -8.17 4.10 -6.35
C GLN A 10 -6.72 4.49 -6.62
N LEU A 11 -6.36 4.56 -7.89
CA LEU A 11 -5.03 4.97 -8.33
C LEU A 11 -5.13 6.22 -9.18
N SER A 12 -4.20 7.13 -8.96
CA SER A 12 -4.02 8.28 -9.83
C SER A 12 -2.54 8.65 -9.94
N LEU A 13 -2.15 9.19 -11.09
CA LEU A 13 -0.82 9.73 -11.31
C LEU A 13 -0.88 11.26 -11.25
N ARG A 14 0.08 11.87 -10.56
CA ARG A 14 0.29 13.32 -10.48
C ARG A 14 1.76 13.58 -10.77
N ASN A 15 2.09 13.99 -12.00
CA ASN A 15 3.47 14.07 -12.50
C ASN A 15 4.22 12.74 -12.32
N ASN A 16 5.21 12.70 -11.43
CA ASN A 16 5.98 11.52 -11.07
C ASN A 16 5.63 10.96 -9.68
N VAL A 17 4.41 11.24 -9.19
CA VAL A 17 3.91 10.72 -7.92
C VAL A 17 2.64 9.91 -8.16
N ILE A 18 2.70 8.63 -7.79
CA ILE A 18 1.53 7.76 -7.77
C ILE A 18 0.80 7.98 -6.46
N VAL A 19 -0.49 8.31 -6.52
CA VAL A 19 -1.34 8.46 -5.34
C VAL A 19 -2.34 7.30 -5.34
N MET A 20 -2.31 6.53 -4.26
CA MET A 20 -3.17 5.37 -4.05
C MET A 20 -4.02 5.59 -2.81
N THR A 21 -5.34 5.45 -2.92
CA THR A 21 -6.23 5.38 -1.75
C THR A 21 -6.65 3.94 -1.59
N VAL A 22 -6.50 3.38 -0.40
CA VAL A 22 -6.83 1.99 -0.09
C VAL A 22 -7.88 1.90 1.01
N SER A 23 -8.74 0.90 0.91
CA SER A 23 -9.82 0.66 1.87
C SER A 23 -10.12 -0.82 2.05
N GLY A 24 -10.71 -1.16 3.19
CA GLY A 24 -11.11 -2.52 3.53
C GLY A 24 -9.94 -3.42 3.95
N GLU A 25 -10.13 -4.72 3.79
CA GLU A 25 -9.17 -5.78 4.12
C GLU A 25 -8.55 -6.30 2.84
N TRP A 26 -7.25 -6.55 2.78
CA TRP A 26 -6.58 -6.93 1.53
C TRP A 26 -6.06 -8.35 1.55
N ASN A 27 -6.42 -9.12 0.53
CA ASN A 27 -5.81 -10.41 0.22
C ASN A 27 -4.72 -10.25 -0.85
N LYS A 28 -4.10 -11.37 -1.23
CA LYS A 28 -3.04 -11.39 -2.24
C LYS A 28 -3.55 -10.89 -3.60
N GLU A 29 -4.75 -11.30 -3.99
CA GLU A 29 -5.38 -10.97 -5.26
C GLU A 29 -5.61 -9.45 -5.39
N ALA A 30 -6.07 -8.78 -4.33
CA ALA A 30 -6.23 -7.34 -4.31
C ALA A 30 -4.89 -6.61 -4.51
N ALA A 31 -3.81 -7.08 -3.87
CA ALA A 31 -2.48 -6.52 -4.09
C ALA A 31 -1.93 -6.81 -5.48
N GLU A 32 -2.10 -8.03 -6.01
CA GLU A 32 -1.68 -8.38 -7.37
C GLU A 32 -2.31 -7.42 -8.39
N GLN A 33 -3.61 -7.18 -8.26
CA GLN A 33 -4.34 -6.26 -9.12
C GLN A 33 -3.85 -4.81 -8.96
N ALA A 34 -3.70 -4.33 -7.72
CA ALA A 34 -3.19 -2.97 -7.47
C ALA A 34 -1.78 -2.73 -8.02
N PHE A 35 -0.87 -3.70 -7.86
CA PHE A 35 0.49 -3.60 -8.39
C PHE A 35 0.55 -3.76 -9.92
N SER A 36 -0.36 -4.52 -10.52
CA SER A 36 -0.53 -4.56 -11.98
C SER A 36 -0.90 -3.17 -12.52
N ASP A 37 -1.87 -2.52 -11.89
CA ASP A 37 -2.33 -1.20 -12.30
C ASP A 37 -1.26 -0.12 -12.06
N ILE A 38 -0.51 -0.19 -10.95
CA ILE A 38 0.67 0.67 -10.73
C ILE A 38 1.67 0.51 -11.86
N ARG A 39 1.97 -0.74 -12.27
CA ARG A 39 2.89 -1.01 -13.38
C ARG A 39 2.40 -0.44 -14.70
N ALA A 40 1.09 -0.46 -14.95
CA ALA A 40 0.49 0.16 -16.12
C ALA A 40 0.58 1.70 -16.13
N LEU A 41 0.81 2.34 -14.98
CA LEU A 41 1.04 3.78 -14.88
C LEU A 41 2.51 4.17 -15.15
N LEU A 42 3.47 3.28 -14.93
CA LEU A 42 4.90 3.60 -15.04
C LEU A 42 5.30 4.19 -16.40
N PRO A 43 4.82 3.71 -17.57
CA PRO A 43 5.17 4.30 -18.86
C PRO A 43 4.74 5.75 -19.03
N LYS A 44 3.80 6.25 -18.20
CA LYS A 44 3.31 7.64 -18.23
C LYS A 44 4.22 8.60 -17.44
N ILE A 45 5.20 8.06 -16.70
CA ILE A 45 6.14 8.85 -15.91
C ILE A 45 7.33 9.21 -16.80
N THR A 46 7.53 10.51 -17.05
CA THR A 46 8.58 11.00 -17.94
C THR A 46 9.95 11.14 -17.26
N THR A 47 10.00 10.98 -15.94
CA THR A 47 11.23 11.03 -15.14
C THR A 47 11.76 9.63 -14.87
N SER A 48 13.07 9.51 -14.65
CA SER A 48 13.71 8.23 -14.29
C SER A 48 13.38 7.74 -12.87
N THR A 49 12.76 8.59 -12.06
CA THR A 49 12.39 8.29 -10.68
C THR A 49 10.99 8.77 -10.36
N PHE A 50 10.34 8.08 -9.41
CA PHE A 50 9.00 8.42 -8.96
C PHE A 50 8.83 8.19 -7.46
N GLY A 51 7.80 8.83 -6.91
CA GLY A 51 7.34 8.63 -5.55
C GLY A 51 5.96 7.97 -5.51
N LYS A 52 5.59 7.45 -4.34
CA LYS A 52 4.23 6.96 -4.09
C LYS A 52 3.68 7.50 -2.78
N ILE A 53 2.41 7.87 -2.77
CA ILE A 53 1.64 8.24 -1.58
C ILE A 53 0.51 7.24 -1.44
N ILE A 54 0.38 6.64 -0.26
CA ILE A 54 -0.69 5.70 0.06
C ILE A 54 -1.57 6.30 1.16
N ASP A 55 -2.82 6.57 0.85
CA ASP A 55 -3.84 6.86 1.84
C ASP A 55 -4.45 5.56 2.34
N ALA A 56 -4.04 5.18 3.56
CA ALA A 56 -4.43 3.95 4.24
C ALA A 56 -5.35 4.21 5.43
N ARG A 57 -6.01 5.38 5.49
CA ARG A 57 -6.90 5.71 6.62
C ARG A 57 -8.12 4.80 6.76
N GLN A 58 -8.57 4.21 5.66
CA GLN A 58 -9.72 3.29 5.61
C GLN A 58 -9.30 1.83 5.41
N TRP A 59 -8.00 1.55 5.48
CA TRP A 59 -7.48 0.20 5.39
C TRP A 59 -7.44 -0.45 6.77
N SER A 60 -7.88 -1.70 6.84
CA SER A 60 -8.01 -2.45 8.09
C SER A 60 -6.81 -3.37 8.32
N LEU A 61 -6.64 -4.37 7.46
CA LEU A 61 -5.62 -5.41 7.59
C LEU A 61 -5.33 -6.06 6.25
N GLY A 62 -4.26 -6.86 6.20
CA GLY A 62 -3.99 -7.72 5.06
C GLY A 62 -3.44 -9.07 5.49
N THR A 63 -3.73 -10.10 4.69
CA THR A 63 -3.34 -11.48 4.97
C THR A 63 -1.81 -11.65 4.93
N PRO A 64 -1.24 -12.72 5.52
CA PRO A 64 0.19 -12.99 5.42
C PRO A 64 0.72 -13.08 3.98
N GLU A 65 -0.08 -13.67 3.07
CA GLU A 65 0.26 -13.79 1.65
C GLU A 65 0.29 -12.43 0.96
N PHE A 66 -0.63 -11.54 1.32
CA PHE A 66 -0.62 -10.14 0.89
C PHE A 66 0.69 -9.45 1.30
N GLN A 67 1.13 -9.63 2.55
CA GLN A 67 2.36 -9.00 3.05
C GLN A 67 3.60 -9.52 2.33
N TYR A 68 3.67 -10.85 2.12
CA TYR A 68 4.77 -11.48 1.40
C TYR A 68 4.85 -11.02 -0.06
N PHE A 69 3.71 -10.99 -0.77
CA PHE A 69 3.64 -10.50 -2.14
C PHE A 69 4.01 -9.02 -2.24
N THR A 70 3.45 -8.17 -1.38
CA THR A 70 3.68 -6.72 -1.38
C THR A 70 5.16 -6.40 -1.21
N LYS A 71 5.88 -7.16 -0.36
CA LYS A 71 7.33 -6.99 -0.18
C LYS A 71 8.11 -7.23 -1.47
N GLN A 72 7.79 -8.28 -2.22
CA GLN A 72 8.45 -8.58 -3.50
C GLN A 72 8.08 -7.57 -4.57
N ALA A 73 6.79 -7.23 -4.66
CA ALA A 73 6.31 -6.27 -5.64
C ALA A 73 6.88 -4.86 -5.39
N LEU A 74 7.14 -4.50 -4.13
CA LEU A 74 7.82 -3.24 -3.79
C LEU A 74 9.27 -3.22 -4.29
N GLN A 75 10.00 -4.33 -4.23
CA GLN A 75 11.36 -4.43 -4.77
C GLN A 75 11.38 -4.18 -6.28
N ASP A 76 10.44 -4.78 -7.02
CA ASP A 76 10.26 -4.55 -8.45
C ASP A 76 10.02 -3.06 -8.78
N LEU A 77 9.27 -2.34 -7.93
CA LEU A 77 9.08 -0.90 -8.11
C LEU A 77 10.34 -0.08 -7.82
N VAL A 78 11.14 -0.48 -6.83
CA VAL A 78 12.43 0.16 -6.51
C VAL A 78 13.41 0.05 -7.67
N GLU A 79 13.49 -1.13 -8.28
CA GLU A 79 14.29 -1.37 -9.49
C GLU A 79 13.82 -0.51 -10.67
N LYS A 80 12.51 -0.25 -10.76
CA LYS A 80 11.90 0.62 -11.79
C LYS A 80 11.94 2.11 -11.48
N GLY A 81 12.57 2.53 -10.38
CA GLY A 81 12.80 3.94 -10.07
C GLY A 81 11.98 4.52 -8.93
N LEU A 82 11.27 3.71 -8.13
CA LEU A 82 10.67 4.19 -6.88
C LEU A 82 11.78 4.67 -5.93
N ARG A 83 11.64 5.88 -5.39
CA ARG A 83 12.64 6.49 -4.47
C ARG A 83 12.07 6.88 -3.11
N CYS A 84 10.78 7.14 -3.03
CA CYS A 84 10.13 7.50 -1.79
C CYS A 84 8.71 6.96 -1.73
N GLU A 85 8.29 6.59 -0.52
CA GLU A 85 6.94 6.16 -0.21
C GLU A 85 6.47 6.88 1.04
N ALA A 86 5.26 7.46 0.99
CA ALA A 86 4.64 8.13 2.12
C ALA A 86 3.28 7.52 2.40
N TYR A 87 2.92 7.44 3.69
CA TYR A 87 1.67 6.86 4.13
C TYR A 87 0.85 7.89 4.91
N ILE A 88 -0.43 8.01 4.56
CA ILE A 88 -1.43 8.70 5.36
C ILE A 88 -2.18 7.63 6.14
N VAL A 89 -1.97 7.60 7.45
CA VAL A 89 -2.62 6.67 8.38
C VAL A 89 -3.38 7.44 9.43
N LEU A 90 -4.42 6.83 10.00
CA LEU A 90 -5.11 7.42 11.15
C LEU A 90 -4.17 7.40 12.36
N TRP A 91 -4.08 8.54 13.05
CA TRP A 91 -3.50 8.59 14.39
C TRP A 91 -4.43 7.87 15.37
N VAL A 92 -4.22 6.58 15.60
CA VAL A 92 -4.85 5.93 16.76
C VAL A 92 -4.01 6.31 17.98
N LYS A 93 -4.60 7.01 18.95
CA LYS A 93 -4.01 7.13 20.29
C LYS A 93 -3.86 5.72 20.86
N VAL A 94 -2.64 5.20 20.85
CA VAL A 94 -2.31 4.00 21.62
C VAL A 94 -2.29 4.41 23.10
N CYS A 95 -3.38 4.14 23.83
CA CYS A 95 -3.35 4.18 25.28
C CYS A 95 -2.45 3.03 25.77
N LEU A 96 -1.17 3.34 26.02
CA LEU A 96 -0.29 2.46 26.79
C LEU A 96 -0.84 2.37 28.22
N LYS A 97 -1.65 1.34 28.52
CA LYS A 97 -1.87 0.93 29.90
C LYS A 97 -0.57 0.35 30.41
N LYS A 98 0.22 1.16 31.12
CA LYS A 98 1.24 0.64 32.03
C LYS A 98 0.50 -0.11 33.14
N ASN A 99 0.46 -1.44 33.06
CA ASN A 99 0.21 -2.24 34.25
C ASN A 99 1.36 -1.94 35.21
N LYS A 100 1.06 -1.25 36.32
CA LYS A 100 1.95 -1.28 37.46
C LYS A 100 1.99 -2.73 37.92
N LEU A 101 3.16 -3.35 37.86
CA LEU A 101 3.43 -4.49 38.73
C LEU A 101 3.42 -3.90 40.14
N ASP A 102 2.41 -4.29 40.92
CA ASP A 102 2.34 -3.97 42.34
C ASP A 102 3.57 -4.56 43.04
N GLN A 103 4.04 -3.79 44.02
CA GLN A 103 5.27 -3.97 44.80
C GLN A 103 5.28 -5.29 45.59
#